data_AF-A0A831LGZ5-F1
#
_entry.id   AF-A0A831LGZ5-F1
#
_cell.length_a   1.000
_cell.length_b   1.000
_cell.length_c   1.000
_cell.angle_alpha   90.00
_cell.angle_beta   90.00
_cell.angle_gamma   90.00
#
_symmetry.space_group_name_H-M   'P 1'
#
loop_
_entity.id
_entity.type
_entity.pdbx_description
1 polymer ?
#
loop_
_entity_poly.entity_id
_entity_poly.type
_entity_poly.pdbx_seq_one_letter_code
_entity_poly.pdbx_strand_id
1 'polypeptide(L)' 'MANQNLESDKVSHILKVCIEDHELAKKIYQIGIVEKNRKFTLPDGEVSLSDEEFGEFVKRFSDEVEPTMWKSKRAKD' A
#
# COMPACT_ATOMS: atom_id res chain seq x y z
N MET A 1 -12.36 7.16 23.64
CA MET A 1 -11.21 6.51 23.00
C MET A 1 -11.50 6.43 21.51
N ALA A 2 -11.05 7.41 20.73
CA ALA A 2 -11.28 7.44 19.28
C ALA A 2 -10.21 8.30 18.60
N ASN A 3 -8.97 7.81 18.60
CA ASN A 3 -7.89 8.37 17.78
C ASN A 3 -7.54 7.49 16.58
N GLN A 4 -8.26 6.39 16.35
CA GLN A 4 -8.03 5.47 15.22
C GLN A 4 -8.45 6.02 13.85
N ASN A 5 -8.95 7.26 13.74
CA ASN A 5 -9.51 7.77 12.49
C ASN A 5 -8.49 8.47 11.57
N LEU A 6 -7.35 8.94 12.12
CA LEU A 6 -6.34 9.70 11.35
C LEU A 6 -5.17 8.83 10.86
N GLU A 7 -4.74 7.85 11.63
CA GLU A 7 -3.60 6.97 11.27
C GLU A 7 -4.00 5.94 10.19
N SER A 8 -5.22 5.39 10.28
CA SER A 8 -5.76 4.52 9.24
C SER A 8 -6.08 5.25 7.93
N ASP A 9 -6.09 6.59 7.92
CA ASP A 9 -6.40 7.39 6.72
C ASP A 9 -5.27 7.29 5.69
N LYS A 10 -4.00 7.45 6.11
CA LYS A 10 -2.85 7.36 5.20
C LYS A 10 -2.67 5.98 4.60
N VAL A 11 -2.76 4.93 5.44
CA VAL A 11 -2.63 3.54 4.99
C VAL A 11 -3.75 3.20 4.03
N SER A 12 -5.01 3.53 4.37
CA SER A 12 -6.15 3.30 3.49
C SER A 12 -6.06 4.09 2.19
N HIS A 13 -5.54 5.32 2.24
CA HIS A 13 -5.29 6.13 1.05
C HIS A 13 -4.25 5.48 0.13
N ILE A 14 -3.10 5.06 0.66
CA ILE A 14 -2.06 4.37 -0.12
C ILE A 14 -2.64 3.10 -0.76
N LEU A 15 -3.34 2.27 0.02
CA LEU A 15 -3.95 1.04 -0.48
C LEU A 15 -4.94 1.30 -1.61
N LYS A 16 -5.79 2.33 -1.46
CA LYS A 16 -6.76 2.71 -2.50
C LYS A 16 -6.06 3.11 -3.80
N VAL A 17 -5.02 3.94 -3.73
CA VAL A 17 -4.23 4.31 -4.91
C VAL A 17 -3.55 3.07 -5.51
N CYS A 18 -3.08 2.13 -4.70
CA CYS A 18 -2.49 0.88 -5.20
C CYS A 18 -3.53 -0.02 -5.93
N ILE A 19 -4.79 -0.01 -5.48
CA ILE A 19 -5.87 -0.75 -6.13
C ILE A 19 -6.24 -0.09 -7.46
N GLU A 20 -6.27 1.24 -7.52
CA GLU A 20 -6.60 2.00 -8.73
C GLU A 20 -5.43 2.00 -9.75
N ASP A 21 -4.19 1.98 -9.27
CA ASP A 21 -2.96 2.07 -10.07
C ASP A 21 -1.96 0.93 -9.74
N HIS A 22 -2.03 -0.14 -10.52
CA HIS A 22 -1.21 -1.32 -10.34
C HIS A 22 0.29 -1.08 -10.57
N GLU A 23 0.68 -0.07 -11.36
CA GLU A 23 2.09 0.27 -11.56
C GLU A 23 2.66 0.96 -10.32
N LEU A 24 1.88 1.87 -9.72
CA LEU A 24 2.24 2.49 -8.46
C LEU A 24 2.30 1.44 -7.33
N ALA A 25 1.34 0.51 -7.29
CA ALA A 25 1.34 -0.58 -6.31
C ALA A 25 2.62 -1.42 -6.35
N LYS A 26 3.13 -1.73 -7.54
CA LYS A 26 4.41 -2.45 -7.70
C LYS A 26 5.59 -1.64 -7.19
N LYS A 27 5.65 -0.33 -7.46
CA LYS A 27 6.71 0.55 -6.94
C LYS A 27 6.67 0.61 -5.42
N ILE A 28 5.48 0.78 -4.85
CA ILE A 28 5.27 0.82 -3.40
C ILE A 28 5.63 -0.52 -2.76
N TYR A 29 5.27 -1.64 -3.39
CA TYR A 29 5.72 -2.96 -2.93
C TYR A 29 7.25 -3.08 -2.97
N GLN A 30 7.90 -2.65 -4.05
CA GLN A 30 9.35 -2.72 -4.16
C GLN A 30 10.03 -1.86 -3.08
N ILE A 31 9.61 -0.60 -2.95
CA ILE A 31 10.19 0.35 -1.99
C ILE A 31 9.88 -0.10 -0.55
N GLY A 32 8.62 -0.47 -0.29
CA GLY A 32 8.11 -0.83 1.04
C GLY A 32 8.56 -2.19 1.50
N ILE A 33 8.26 -3.24 0.73
CA ILE A 33 8.47 -4.63 1.15
C ILE A 33 9.91 -5.09 0.86
N VAL A 34 10.44 -4.77 -0.32
CA VAL A 34 11.77 -5.25 -0.74
C VAL A 34 12.87 -4.38 -0.12
N GLU A 35 12.79 -3.07 -0.29
CA GLU A 35 13.79 -2.12 0.22
C GLU A 35 13.57 -1.74 1.69
N LYS A 36 12.45 -2.18 2.30
CA LYS A 36 12.06 -1.86 3.70
C LYS A 36 12.01 -0.36 3.97
N ASN A 37 11.74 0.42 2.94
CA ASN A 37 11.66 1.87 3.01
C ASN A 37 10.22 2.30 3.33
N ARG A 38 10.09 3.20 4.30
CA ARG A 38 8.80 3.63 4.86
C ARG A 38 8.31 4.93 4.21
N LYS A 39 9.10 5.49 3.31
CA LYS A 39 8.76 6.63 2.48
C LYS A 39 8.23 6.16 1.14
N PHE A 40 7.01 6.59 0.84
CA PHE A 40 6.34 6.34 -0.42
C PHE A 40 6.10 7.65 -1.14
N THR A 41 6.40 7.68 -2.43
CA THR A 41 6.05 8.81 -3.28
C THR A 41 4.72 8.50 -3.96
N LEU A 42 3.66 9.17 -3.52
CA LEU A 42 2.34 9.11 -4.13
C LEU A 42 2.18 10.27 -5.13
N PRO A 43 1.21 10.20 -6.06
CA PRO A 43 0.87 11.33 -6.92
C PRO A 43 0.43 12.59 -6.15
N ASP A 44 -0.12 12.41 -4.94
CA ASP A 44 -0.53 13.50 -4.05
C ASP A 44 0.66 14.12 -3.27
N GLY A 45 1.77 13.39 -3.16
CA GLY A 45 2.96 13.82 -2.44
C GLY A 45 3.75 12.69 -1.80
N GLU A 46 4.85 13.03 -1.10
CA GLU A 46 5.59 12.06 -0.28
C GLU A 46 4.83 11.76 1.02
N VAL A 47 4.59 10.48 1.27
CA VAL A 47 3.99 9.99 2.51
C VAL A 47 5.01 9.12 3.24
N SER A 48 5.20 9.41 4.53
CA SER A 48 6.03 8.60 5.42
C SER A 48 5.14 7.87 6.42
N LEU A 49 5.32 6.55 6.53
CA LEU A 49 4.64 5.74 7.52
C LEU A 49 5.52 5.48 8.74
N SER A 50 4.90 5.46 9.92
CA SER A 50 5.51 5.00 11.17
C SER A 50 5.63 3.47 11.16
N ASP A 51 6.36 2.89 12.12
CA ASP A 51 6.58 1.43 12.19
C ASP A 51 5.26 0.66 12.35
N GLU A 52 4.36 1.16 13.20
CA GLU A 52 3.01 0.61 13.40
C GLU A 52 2.14 0.72 12.13
N GLU A 53 2.14 1.90 11.50
CA GLU A 53 1.40 2.15 10.24
C GLU A 53 1.93 1.27 9.10
N PHE A 54 3.25 1.07 9.02
CA PHE A 54 3.87 0.22 8.02
C PHE A 54 3.52 -1.26 8.22
N GLY A 55 3.47 -1.73 9.47
CA GLY A 55 2.99 -3.08 9.79
C GLY A 55 1.54 -3.31 9.38
N GLU A 56 0.66 -2.33 9.64
CA GLU A 56 -0.73 -2.38 9.18
C GLU A 56 -0.83 -2.34 7.66
N PHE A 57 -0.05 -1.46 7.02
CA PHE A 57 0.03 -1.34 5.57
C PHE A 57 0.44 -2.66 4.92
N VAL A 58 1.54 -3.29 5.36
CA VAL A 58 2.01 -4.57 4.79
C VAL A 58 0.93 -5.64 4.89
N LYS A 59 0.29 -5.75 6.07
CA LYS A 59 -0.76 -6.72 6.32
C LYS A 59 -1.95 -6.54 5.38
N ARG A 60 -2.45 -5.30 5.25
CA ARG A 60 -3.59 -4.99 4.39
C ARG A 60 -3.23 -5.00 2.92
N PHE A 61 -2.02 -4.61 2.55
CA PHE A 61 -1.53 -4.64 1.19
C PHE A 61 -1.48 -6.09 0.67
N SER A 62 -0.96 -7.03 1.45
CA SER A 62 -0.95 -8.45 1.07
C SER A 62 -2.35 -9.09 1.02
N ASP A 63 -3.32 -8.57 1.79
CA ASP A 63 -4.70 -9.09 1.78
C ASP A 63 -5.57 -8.47 0.68
N GLU A 64 -5.44 -7.16 0.43
CA GLU A 64 -6.33 -6.39 -0.46
C GLU A 64 -5.71 -6.12 -1.84
N VAL A 65 -4.39 -5.86 -1.94
CA VAL A 65 -3.72 -5.37 -3.16
C VAL A 65 -2.92 -6.45 -3.87
N GLU A 66 -2.16 -7.24 -3.13
CA GLU A 66 -1.36 -8.33 -3.68
C GLU A 66 -2.21 -9.32 -4.51
N PRO A 67 -3.37 -9.83 -4.03
CA PRO A 67 -4.21 -10.71 -4.83
C PRO A 67 -4.79 -10.05 -6.09
N THR A 68 -5.00 -8.72 -6.11
CA THR A 68 -5.53 -8.01 -7.29
C THR A 68 -4.43 -7.76 -8.32
N MET A 69 -3.21 -7.44 -7.90
CA MET A 69 -2.04 -7.29 -8.78
C MET A 69 -1.70 -8.58 -9.54
N TRP A 70 -1.76 -9.74 -8.88
CA TRP A 70 -1.40 -11.02 -9.49
C TRP A 70 -2.59 -11.73 -10.17
N LYS A 71 -3.85 -11.34 -9.89
CA LYS A 71 -5.03 -11.88 -10.58
C LYS A 71 -5.10 -11.46 -12.05
N SER A 72 -4.65 -10.26 -12.41
CA SER A 72 -4.66 -9.80 -13.81
C SER A 72 -3.76 -10.65 -14.73
N LYS A 73 -2.88 -11.48 -14.17
CA LYS A 73 -2.06 -12.44 -14.94
C LYS A 73 -2.74 -13.81 -15.12
N ARG A 74 -3.84 -14.11 -14.42
CA ARG A 74 -4.58 -15.39 -14.52
C ARG A 74 -5.82 -15.35 -15.43
N ALA A 75 -6.12 -14.23 -16.09
CA ALA A 75 -7.22 -14.12 -17.05
C ALA A 75 -6.80 -14.46 -18.51
N LYS A 76 -5.80 -15.33 -18.65
CA LYS A 76 -5.39 -15.97 -19.92
C LYS A 76 -4.83 -17.35 -19.59
N ASP A 77 -5.69 -18.25 -19.14
CA ASP A 77 -5.54 -19.69 -19.38
C ASP A 77 -6.93 -20.29 -19.58
#